data_AF-A0A397HLL1-F1
#
_entry.id   AF-A0A397HLL1-F1
#
_cell.length_a   1.000
_cell.length_b   1.000
_cell.length_c   1.000
_cell.angle_alpha   90.00
_cell.angle_beta   90.00
_cell.angle_gamma   90.00
#
_symmetry.space_group_name_H-M   'P 1'
#
loop_
_entity.id
_entity.type
_entity.pdbx_description
1 polymer ?
#
loop_
_entity_poly.entity_id
_entity_poly.type
_entity_poly.pdbx_seq_one_letter_code
_entity_poly.pdbx_strand_id
1 'polypeptide(L)'
;MVLNSILKAGGSPKVSPPATLRDFSPTTLLDFNGAAGKPVYLAVRGRVFDVTPGKHFYGPGGPYENFAGRDASRGLALQSFEEEVLTKDLKGPLDDLRDLDADQLANLEAWEERFLDKYVVVGRLVAEDDLRAGAP
;
A
#
# COMPACT_ATOMS: atom_id res chain seq x y z
N MET A 1 11.42 11.10 -12.47
CA MET A 1 12.55 10.52 -11.70
C MET A 1 12.27 10.49 -10.18
N VAL A 2 11.01 10.37 -9.75
CA VAL A 2 10.58 10.72 -8.37
C VAL A 2 10.60 9.51 -7.41
N LEU A 3 10.56 8.29 -7.93
CA LEU A 3 10.57 7.07 -7.13
C LEU A 3 11.97 6.56 -6.75
N ASN A 4 13.04 7.10 -7.33
CA ASN A 4 14.41 6.69 -7.03
C ASN A 4 14.79 6.91 -5.55
N SER A 5 14.05 7.77 -4.85
CA SER A 5 14.26 8.05 -3.42
C SER A 5 13.66 7.00 -2.49
N ILE A 6 12.58 6.28 -2.88
CA ILE A 6 12.13 5.07 -2.15
C ILE A 6 13.24 4.00 -2.20
N LEU A 7 13.97 3.95 -3.33
CA LEU A 7 15.03 2.95 -3.62
C LEU A 7 16.34 3.15 -2.86
N LYS A 8 16.70 4.39 -2.50
CA LYS A 8 17.98 4.66 -1.81
C LYS A 8 18.05 4.11 -0.38
N ALA A 9 16.95 3.59 0.16
CA ALA A 9 16.89 2.98 1.48
C ALA A 9 17.04 1.44 1.42
N GLY A 10 18.12 0.94 0.80
CA GLY A 10 18.43 -0.49 0.73
C GLY A 10 19.01 -1.06 2.04
N GLY A 11 18.25 -1.97 2.68
CA GLY A 11 18.50 -2.73 3.93
C GLY A 11 18.27 -1.94 5.24
N SER A 12 17.58 -2.38 6.31
CA SER A 12 16.73 -3.56 6.62
C SER A 12 15.47 -3.12 7.38
N PRO A 13 14.25 -3.44 6.92
CA PRO A 13 13.06 -3.41 7.80
C PRO A 13 12.21 -4.70 7.79
N LYS A 14 12.65 -5.71 8.52
CA LYS A 14 11.74 -6.63 9.22
C LYS A 14 12.29 -6.65 10.65
N VAL A 15 11.51 -6.48 11.71
CA VAL A 15 10.68 -7.55 12.27
C VAL A 15 9.35 -7.00 12.76
N SER A 16 8.24 -7.61 12.31
CA SER A 16 6.90 -7.40 12.85
C SER A 16 6.51 -8.57 13.76
N PRO A 17 6.12 -8.34 15.03
CA PRO A 17 5.52 -9.34 15.94
C PRO A 17 4.15 -9.82 15.39
N PRO A 18 3.47 -10.81 16.01
CA PRO A 18 2.41 -11.57 15.35
C PRO A 18 1.15 -10.73 15.11
N ALA A 19 1.18 -9.94 14.03
CA ALA A 19 -0.01 -9.50 13.36
C ALA A 19 -0.62 -10.76 12.73
N THR A 20 -1.75 -11.21 13.27
CA THR A 20 -2.59 -12.16 12.57
C THR A 20 -2.93 -11.55 11.22
N LEU A 21 -2.56 -12.24 10.13
CA LEU A 21 -2.97 -11.86 8.79
C LEU A 21 -4.48 -11.66 8.81
N ARG A 22 -4.92 -10.46 8.43
CA ARG A 22 -6.34 -10.12 8.34
C ARG A 22 -6.65 -9.46 7.01
N ASP A 23 -7.91 -9.53 6.62
CA ASP A 23 -8.38 -8.82 5.44
C ASP A 23 -8.74 -7.37 5.84
N PHE A 24 -8.41 -6.45 4.96
CA PHE A 24 -8.69 -5.02 5.05
C PHE A 24 -9.50 -4.62 3.83
N SER A 25 -10.40 -3.66 4.00
CA SER A 25 -11.05 -2.93 2.92
C SER A 25 -10.40 -1.55 2.74
N PRO A 26 -10.66 -0.82 1.63
CA PRO A 26 -10.13 0.53 1.48
C PRO A 26 -10.55 1.46 2.63
N THR A 27 -11.77 1.32 3.16
CA THR A 27 -12.21 2.14 4.29
C THR A 27 -11.47 1.80 5.59
N THR A 28 -11.28 0.52 5.90
CA THR A 28 -10.59 0.09 7.13
C THR A 28 -9.08 0.26 7.05
N LEU A 29 -8.50 0.24 5.85
CA LEU A 29 -7.07 0.48 5.64
C LEU A 29 -6.69 1.95 5.87
N LEU A 30 -7.56 2.90 5.55
CA LEU A 30 -7.31 4.35 5.71
C LEU A 30 -6.97 4.76 7.14
N ASP A 31 -7.48 4.02 8.11
CA ASP A 31 -7.18 4.23 9.53
C ASP A 31 -5.70 4.02 9.87
N PHE A 32 -4.95 3.31 9.02
CA PHE A 32 -3.54 2.97 9.21
C PHE A 32 -2.62 3.90 8.41
N ASN A 33 -2.86 5.20 8.52
CA ASN A 33 -2.07 6.23 7.85
C ASN A 33 -0.96 6.85 8.73
N GLY A 34 -0.72 6.31 9.92
CA GLY A 34 0.27 6.84 10.86
C GLY A 34 -0.19 7.98 11.77
N ALA A 35 -1.40 8.52 11.57
CA ALA A 35 -1.98 9.53 12.43
C ALA A 35 -2.37 8.94 13.80
N ALA A 36 -2.50 9.81 14.81
CA ALA A 36 -2.91 9.43 16.17
C ALA A 36 -2.09 8.27 16.79
N GLY A 37 -0.82 8.12 16.40
CA GLY A 37 0.05 7.05 16.90
C GLY A 37 -0.22 5.66 16.32
N LYS A 38 -1.15 5.53 15.35
CA LYS A 38 -1.41 4.25 14.65
C LYS A 38 -0.22 3.84 13.77
N PRO A 39 -0.12 2.55 13.41
CA PRO A 39 0.79 2.06 12.37
C PRO A 39 0.55 2.73 11.01
N VAL A 40 1.52 2.59 10.10
CA VAL A 40 1.38 3.00 8.69
C VAL A 40 1.33 1.75 7.82
N TYR A 41 0.21 1.52 7.16
CA TYR A 41 0.02 0.43 6.20
C TYR A 41 -0.23 0.98 4.81
N LEU A 42 0.09 0.21 3.78
CA LEU A 42 -0.35 0.46 2.42
C LEU A 42 -0.52 -0.86 1.68
N ALA A 43 -1.31 -0.85 0.61
CA ALA A 43 -1.52 -2.02 -0.24
C ALA A 43 -0.69 -1.93 -1.52
N VAL A 44 -0.15 -3.06 -1.95
CA VAL A 44 0.42 -3.25 -3.30
C VAL A 44 -0.07 -4.60 -3.82
N ARG A 45 -0.77 -4.59 -4.96
CA ARG A 45 -1.39 -5.76 -5.61
C ARG A 45 -2.19 -6.63 -4.64
N GLY A 46 -3.03 -5.99 -3.83
CA GLY A 46 -3.88 -6.69 -2.86
C GLY A 46 -3.17 -7.21 -1.61
N ARG A 47 -1.85 -7.01 -1.45
CA ARG A 47 -1.11 -7.33 -0.21
C ARG A 47 -0.96 -6.07 0.63
N VAL A 48 -1.29 -6.15 1.92
CA VAL A 48 -1.13 -5.04 2.86
C VAL A 48 0.20 -5.16 3.58
N PHE A 49 1.05 -4.15 3.44
CA PHE A 49 2.38 -4.08 4.02
C PHE A 49 2.41 -3.17 5.25
N ASP A 50 3.12 -3.60 6.29
CA ASP A 50 3.47 -2.75 7.42
C ASP A 50 4.70 -1.91 7.09
N VAL A 51 4.47 -0.65 6.74
CA VAL A 51 5.50 0.33 6.41
C VAL A 51 5.79 1.27 7.57
N THR A 52 5.34 0.95 8.79
CA THR A 52 5.63 1.71 10.01
C THR A 52 7.13 1.93 10.24
N PRO A 53 8.03 0.97 9.96
CA PRO A 53 9.48 1.23 10.02
C PRO A 53 9.94 2.38 9.09
N GLY A 54 9.20 2.63 8.01
CA GLY A 54 9.38 3.73 7.07
C GLY A 54 8.49 4.95 7.34
N LYS A 55 7.98 5.16 8.57
CA LYS A 55 7.02 6.23 8.89
C LYS A 55 7.46 7.65 8.50
N HIS A 56 8.77 7.94 8.42
CA HIS A 56 9.27 9.23 7.95
C HIS A 56 9.02 9.48 6.45
N PHE A 57 8.76 8.42 5.68
CA PHE A 57 8.41 8.50 4.28
C PHE A 57 6.89 8.47 4.07
N TYR A 58 6.22 7.52 4.71
CA TYR A 58 4.80 7.21 4.46
C TYR A 58 3.84 7.77 5.52
N GLY A 59 4.34 8.21 6.68
CA GLY A 59 3.50 8.81 7.71
C GLY A 59 3.22 10.29 7.44
N PRO A 60 2.43 10.94 8.32
CA PRO A 60 2.04 12.33 8.15
C PRO A 60 3.23 13.28 7.96
N GLY A 61 3.19 14.10 6.92
CA GLY A 61 4.26 15.04 6.53
C GLY A 61 5.44 14.39 5.80
N GLY A 62 5.38 13.08 5.51
CA GLY A 62 6.35 12.38 4.68
C GLY A 62 6.08 12.59 3.18
N PRO A 63 7.11 12.48 2.32
CA PRO A 63 6.97 12.68 0.87
C PRO A 63 6.01 11.70 0.18
N TYR A 64 5.68 10.57 0.83
CA TYR A 64 4.80 9.52 0.30
C TYR A 64 3.57 9.28 1.20
N GLU A 65 3.17 10.31 1.97
CA GLU A 65 2.01 10.23 2.86
C GLU A 65 0.69 9.98 2.13
N ASN A 66 0.62 10.31 0.83
CA ASN A 66 -0.55 10.09 -0.02
C ASN A 66 -0.92 8.61 -0.15
N PHE A 67 0.04 7.69 -0.04
CA PHE A 67 -0.19 6.24 -0.07
C PHE A 67 -0.52 5.64 1.31
N ALA A 68 -0.41 6.41 2.38
CA ALA A 68 -0.68 5.96 3.73
C ALA A 68 -2.14 5.52 3.87
N GLY A 69 -2.36 4.26 4.23
CA GLY A 69 -3.68 3.67 4.37
C GLY A 69 -4.41 3.43 3.05
N ARG A 70 -3.73 3.38 1.90
CA ARG A 70 -4.34 3.23 0.57
C ARG A 70 -3.74 2.09 -0.24
N ASP A 71 -4.41 1.74 -1.34
CA ASP A 71 -3.80 0.95 -2.40
C ASP A 71 -2.88 1.84 -3.25
N ALA A 72 -1.58 1.54 -3.21
CA ALA A 72 -0.56 2.27 -3.94
C ALA A 72 -0.29 1.68 -5.34
N SER A 73 -0.97 0.59 -5.73
CA SER A 73 -0.63 -0.18 -6.93
C SER A 73 -0.58 0.66 -8.20
N ARG A 74 -1.63 1.44 -8.48
CA ARG A 74 -1.66 2.29 -9.68
C ARG A 74 -0.60 3.38 -9.66
N GLY A 75 -0.41 4.05 -8.52
CA GLY A 75 0.63 5.07 -8.37
C GLY A 75 2.04 4.51 -8.58
N LEU A 76 2.32 3.31 -8.07
CA LEU A 76 3.59 2.62 -8.27
C LEU A 76 3.80 2.20 -9.73
N ALA A 77 2.75 1.68 -10.39
CA ALA A 77 2.79 1.28 -11.80
C ALA A 77 3.08 2.48 -12.73
N LEU A 78 2.35 3.58 -12.51
CA LEU A 78 2.46 4.82 -13.29
C LEU A 78 3.61 5.73 -12.86
N GLN A 79 4.34 5.34 -11.82
CA GLN A 79 5.40 6.13 -11.22
C GLN A 79 4.97 7.54 -10.77
N SER A 80 3.75 7.65 -10.24
CA SER A 80 3.06 8.89 -9.93
C SER A 80 2.57 8.93 -8.48
N PHE A 81 2.51 10.13 -7.91
CA PHE A 81 1.97 10.43 -6.58
C PHE A 81 0.73 11.34 -6.64
N GLU A 82 0.27 11.64 -7.86
CA GLU A 82 -0.83 12.57 -8.07
C GLU A 82 -2.15 12.01 -7.52
N GLU A 83 -3.09 12.90 -7.19
CA GLU A 83 -4.35 12.50 -6.56
C GLU A 83 -5.21 11.60 -7.47
N GLU A 84 -5.04 11.72 -8.79
CA GLU A 84 -5.74 10.93 -9.81
C GLU A 84 -5.38 9.44 -9.76
N VAL A 85 -4.19 9.09 -9.26
CA VAL A 85 -3.76 7.69 -9.17
C VAL A 85 -4.08 7.04 -7.83
N LEU A 86 -4.68 7.78 -6.89
CA LEU A 86 -5.07 7.28 -5.58
C LEU A 86 -6.45 6.60 -5.65
N THR A 87 -6.68 5.62 -4.76
CA THR A 87 -8.00 5.03 -4.56
C THR A 87 -9.01 6.11 -4.12
N LYS A 88 -9.90 6.52 -5.02
CA LYS A 88 -10.94 7.53 -4.75
C LYS A 88 -12.23 6.90 -4.24
N ASP A 89 -12.69 5.84 -4.90
CA ASP A 89 -13.85 5.09 -4.47
C ASP A 89 -13.44 4.01 -3.47
N LEU A 90 -13.75 4.24 -2.21
CA LEU A 90 -13.39 3.34 -1.11
C LEU A 90 -14.42 2.23 -0.89
N LYS A 91 -15.61 2.34 -1.50
CA LYS A 91 -16.73 1.41 -1.32
C LYS A 91 -17.05 0.64 -2.61
N GLY A 92 -16.54 1.11 -3.74
CA GLY A 92 -16.61 0.41 -5.02
C GLY A 92 -15.65 -0.76 -5.14
N PRO A 93 -15.58 -1.38 -6.33
CA PRO A 93 -14.62 -2.43 -6.62
C PRO A 93 -13.19 -1.92 -6.49
N LEU A 94 -12.27 -2.81 -6.10
CA LEU A 94 -10.85 -2.52 -6.16
C LEU A 94 -10.42 -2.24 -7.61
N ASP A 95 -9.38 -1.44 -7.76
CA ASP A 95 -8.76 -1.18 -9.05
C ASP A 95 -8.22 -2.48 -9.66
N ASP A 96 -8.73 -2.84 -10.84
CA ASP A 96 -8.38 -4.09 -11.50
C ASP A 96 -7.06 -4.03 -12.28
N LEU A 97 -6.51 -2.82 -12.46
CA LEU A 97 -5.23 -2.55 -13.13
C LEU A 97 -5.14 -3.12 -14.55
N ARG A 98 -6.28 -3.43 -15.20
CA ARG A 98 -6.31 -4.13 -16.50
C ARG A 98 -5.91 -3.24 -17.68
N ASP A 99 -5.93 -1.94 -17.47
CA ASP A 99 -5.53 -0.91 -18.43
C ASP A 99 -4.03 -0.61 -18.41
N LEU A 100 -3.26 -1.23 -17.51
CA LEU A 100 -1.80 -1.05 -17.47
C LEU A 100 -1.12 -1.72 -18.67
N ASP A 101 -0.13 -1.03 -19.24
CA ASP A 101 0.74 -1.61 -20.25
C ASP A 101 1.84 -2.50 -19.63
N ALA A 102 2.64 -3.14 -20.50
CA ALA A 102 3.69 -4.07 -20.08
C ALA A 102 4.78 -3.41 -19.23
N ASP A 103 5.14 -2.15 -19.53
CA ASP A 103 6.19 -1.43 -18.81
C ASP A 103 5.69 -0.98 -17.42
N GLN A 104 4.43 -0.54 -17.34
CA GLN A 104 3.76 -0.19 -16.09
C GLN A 104 3.57 -1.40 -15.18
N LEU A 105 3.22 -2.55 -15.77
CA LEU A 105 3.12 -3.82 -15.03
C LEU A 105 4.49 -4.26 -14.50
N ALA A 106 5.53 -4.22 -15.33
CA ALA A 106 6.90 -4.54 -14.93
C ALA A 106 7.40 -3.61 -13.80
N ASN A 107 7.06 -2.31 -13.87
CA ASN A 107 7.35 -1.36 -12.79
C ASN A 107 6.67 -1.77 -11.48
N LEU A 108 5.39 -2.10 -11.54
CA LEU A 108 4.61 -2.52 -10.37
C LEU A 108 5.16 -3.81 -9.75
N GLU A 109 5.53 -4.79 -10.58
CA GLU A 109 6.16 -6.04 -10.13
C GLU A 109 7.49 -5.78 -9.41
N ALA A 110 8.35 -4.94 -9.99
CA ALA A 110 9.60 -4.56 -9.36
C ALA A 110 9.40 -3.81 -8.03
N TRP A 111 8.32 -3.04 -7.88
CA TRP A 111 7.95 -2.43 -6.61
C TRP A 111 7.50 -3.46 -5.59
N GLU A 112 6.58 -4.33 -5.98
CA GLU A 112 6.08 -5.38 -5.11
C GLU A 112 7.22 -6.24 -4.54
N GLU A 113 8.16 -6.68 -5.37
CA GLU A 113 9.33 -7.45 -4.92
C GLU A 113 10.15 -6.71 -3.88
N ARG A 114 10.35 -5.39 -4.06
CA ARG A 114 11.07 -4.56 -3.08
C ARG A 114 10.30 -4.42 -1.78
N PHE A 115 8.97 -4.26 -1.83
CA PHE A 115 8.15 -4.22 -0.63
C PHE A 115 8.17 -5.57 0.11
N LEU A 116 8.17 -6.68 -0.62
CA LEU A 116 8.28 -8.04 -0.05
C LEU A 116 9.63 -8.29 0.60
N ASP A 117 10.73 -7.80 0.00
CA ASP A 117 12.05 -7.87 0.62
C ASP A 117 12.12 -7.02 1.90
N LYS A 118 11.54 -5.82 1.83
CA LYS A 118 11.75 -4.73 2.78
C LYS A 118 10.72 -4.62 3.90
N TYR A 119 9.51 -5.18 3.79
CA TYR A 119 8.44 -5.01 4.78
C TYR A 119 7.71 -6.32 5.04
N VAL A 120 6.95 -6.38 6.14
CA VAL A 120 6.13 -7.55 6.47
C VAL A 120 4.73 -7.36 5.90
N VAL A 121 4.19 -8.42 5.30
CA VAL A 121 2.78 -8.48 4.89
C VAL A 121 1.94 -8.77 6.14
N VAL A 122 1.00 -7.88 6.45
CA VAL A 122 0.09 -7.97 7.61
C VAL A 122 -1.35 -8.32 7.22
N GLY A 123 -1.63 -8.44 5.93
CA GLY A 123 -2.98 -8.75 5.47
C GLY A 123 -3.16 -8.70 3.97
N ARG A 124 -4.42 -8.75 3.56
CA ARG A 124 -4.85 -8.59 2.17
C ARG A 124 -5.85 -7.45 2.07
N LEU A 125 -5.81 -6.74 0.95
CA LEU A 125 -6.83 -5.76 0.61
C LEU A 125 -7.91 -6.48 -0.21
N VAL A 126 -9.16 -6.37 0.23
CA VAL A 126 -10.36 -6.90 -0.43
C VAL A 126 -11.36 -5.76 -0.65
N ALA A 127 -12.32 -5.94 -1.54
CA ALA A 127 -13.38 -4.94 -1.69
C ALA A 127 -14.21 -4.82 -0.40
N GLU A 128 -14.80 -3.65 -0.18
CA GLU A 128 -15.63 -3.39 1.02
C GLU A 128 -16.77 -4.42 1.16
N ASP A 129 -17.42 -4.75 0.05
CA ASP A 129 -18.51 -5.73 0.03
C ASP A 129 -18.04 -7.15 0.34
N ASP A 130 -16.84 -7.54 -0.12
CA ASP A 130 -16.26 -8.85 0.16
C ASP A 130 -15.91 -8.99 1.64
N LEU A 131 -15.36 -7.93 2.25
CA LEU A 131 -15.06 -7.93 3.68
C LEU A 131 -16.34 -8.07 4.52
N ARG A 132 -17.42 -7.37 4.12
CA ARG A 132 -18.73 -7.46 4.78
C ARG A 132 -19.37 -8.84 4.60
N ALA A 133 -19.25 -9.45 3.42
CA ALA A 133 -19.78 -10.78 3.15
C ALA A 133 -19.04 -11.90 3.91
N GLY A 134 -17.79 -11.66 4.30
CA GLY A 134 -16.98 -12.56 5.13
C GLY A 134 -17.17 -12.39 6.65
N ALA A 135 -17.94 -11.40 7.11
CA ALA A 135 -18.27 -11.23 8.53
C ALA A 135 -19.46 -12.15 8.90
N PRO A 136 -19.34 -12.98 9.95
CA PRO A 136 -20.39 -13.94 10.35
C PRO A 136 -21.69 -13.26 10.79
#